data_AF-A0AAU9VQK8-F1
#
_entry.id   AF-A0AAU9VQK8-F1
#
_cell.length_a   1.000
_cell.length_b   1.000
_cell.length_c   1.000
_cell.angle_alpha   90.00
_cell.angle_beta   90.00
_cell.angle_gamma   90.00
#
_symmetry.space_group_name_H-M   'P 1'
#
loop_
_entity.id
_entity.type
_entity.pdbx_description
1 polymer ?
#
loop_
_entity_poly.entity_id
_entity_poly.type
_entity_poly.pdbx_seq_one_letter_code
_entity_poly.pdbx_strand_id
1 'polypeptide(L)'
;MYDFIETELLQGVNFMKISEGIASLNIREFSRRKQIYAAATSDDNTSNNIDVSEFYENSIFSFPSNDLLMKIFLTNFDKHSRIYEGHMNGLSAEVISCDHTFKISRNVGAVRGKDNKFVSQYNQVFITLNEKDEVLGWRLTKSTKFSEIEDLLQGIKQRLDSKDKTINMVCVDDCCNVRNKYTQIFPGTEVKLDLFHACQRITKTLNKAETTANSFMREFSQIFRRDDDQGSARLKYTPAKEQLEKNFNSLIERWINVPNSPLGNSQTTREIEHLRLHIQKGCLSHIPPGCGTERNEQLHRLLNRSLITGATRISVELAIALLSVLFYYHTTKLSAFRHDCNARVVPIDPVNSIDNLQHDNSPHPPFTTGSSAVEEQTDETLGEPASHSDMNPEVTITETITDLCTDYVAQSIINVAFSIQEVIINVNDTTESNDPNISTHTEDLKRHLARFGLEIESVSKDGDCAFRSIIRQLLKMDFDKTKGLEDHLRSLNLMAGSEDEDTFTLRQLFVEEFIRGEDEYSGFVAESTTTLTERANEFRMKGVFDREIGDLVMKVCCNVLKVSIIIITSSRSTPVVPFVPDSPLSTTPIYIAFHYYGAGHYDATNQICTLGM
;
A
#
# COMPACT_ATOMS: atom_id res chain seq x y z
N MET A 1 -1.89 -5.94 1.90
CA MET A 1 -0.81 -5.70 2.89
C MET A 1 -0.06 -4.40 2.58
N TYR A 2 0.38 -4.21 1.33
CA TYR A 2 1.01 -2.96 0.87
C TYR A 2 0.24 -1.70 1.27
N ASP A 3 -1.08 -1.65 1.03
CA ASP A 3 -1.92 -0.49 1.31
C ASP A 3 -2.01 -0.16 2.81
N PHE A 4 -1.96 -1.18 3.67
CA PHE A 4 -1.92 -1.01 5.12
C PHE A 4 -0.59 -0.38 5.56
N ILE A 5 0.54 -0.92 5.09
CA ILE A 5 1.86 -0.36 5.39
C ILE A 5 1.95 1.09 4.91
N GLU A 6 1.54 1.37 3.68
CA GLU A 6 1.55 2.73 3.13
C GLU A 6 0.63 3.69 3.92
N THR A 7 -0.59 3.26 4.25
CA THR A 7 -1.55 4.05 5.04
C THR A 7 -1.04 4.38 6.44
N GLU A 8 -0.37 3.43 7.12
CA GLU A 8 0.24 3.64 8.43
C GLU A 8 1.47 4.57 8.34
N LEU A 9 2.31 4.43 7.30
CA LEU A 9 3.44 5.31 7.03
C LEU A 9 3.00 6.76 6.76
N LEU A 10 1.92 6.97 5.99
CA LEU A 10 1.30 8.27 5.74
C LEU A 10 0.75 8.92 7.02
N GLN A 11 0.31 8.11 8.00
CA GLN A 11 -0.10 8.57 9.32
C GLN A 11 1.10 8.87 10.26
N GLY A 12 2.33 8.52 9.87
CA GLY A 12 3.54 8.71 10.66
C GLY A 12 3.88 7.54 11.60
N VAL A 13 3.26 6.38 11.40
CA VAL A 13 3.51 5.17 12.21
C VAL A 13 4.76 4.46 11.69
N ASN A 14 5.71 4.17 12.57
CA ASN A 14 7.01 3.62 12.18
C ASN A 14 6.96 2.10 11.98
N PHE A 15 7.90 1.54 11.20
CA PHE A 15 7.93 0.10 10.92
C PHE A 15 7.89 -0.78 12.18
N MET A 16 8.51 -0.33 13.29
CA MET A 16 8.41 -1.02 14.58
C MET A 16 6.96 -1.08 15.09
N LYS A 17 6.25 0.05 15.10
CA LYS A 17 4.84 0.11 15.51
C LYS A 17 3.90 -0.62 14.54
N ILE A 18 4.23 -0.63 13.25
CA ILE A 18 3.51 -1.45 12.25
C ILE A 18 3.71 -2.94 12.57
N SER A 19 4.94 -3.36 12.88
CA SER A 19 5.26 -4.73 13.31
C SER A 19 4.56 -5.09 14.62
N GLU A 20 4.65 -4.25 15.65
CA GLU A 20 3.93 -4.39 16.93
C GLU A 20 2.40 -4.47 16.71
N GLY A 21 1.86 -3.70 15.78
CA GLY A 21 0.44 -3.72 15.40
C GLY A 21 0.03 -5.03 14.74
N ILE A 22 0.81 -5.51 13.77
CA ILE A 22 0.58 -6.81 13.11
C ILE A 22 0.71 -7.95 14.12
N ALA A 23 1.77 -7.97 14.93
CA ALA A 23 1.96 -8.95 16.00
C ALA A 23 0.83 -8.90 17.04
N SER A 24 0.32 -7.71 17.36
CA SER A 24 -0.84 -7.52 18.25
C SER A 24 -2.15 -8.09 17.68
N LEU A 25 -2.32 -8.08 16.35
CA LEU A 25 -3.42 -8.76 15.69
C LEU A 25 -3.21 -10.28 15.71
N ASN A 26 -1.99 -10.73 15.38
CA ASN A 26 -1.64 -12.14 15.35
C ASN A 26 -1.74 -12.83 16.72
N ILE A 27 -1.26 -12.21 17.82
CA ILE A 27 -1.35 -12.79 19.17
C ILE A 27 -2.80 -12.89 19.65
N ARG A 28 -3.66 -11.92 19.31
CA ARG A 28 -5.10 -11.99 19.64
C ARG A 28 -5.76 -13.14 18.89
N GLU A 29 -5.43 -13.29 17.62
CA GLU A 29 -5.94 -14.37 16.78
C GLU A 29 -5.40 -15.74 17.21
N PHE A 30 -4.11 -15.86 17.53
CA PHE A 30 -3.49 -17.04 18.15
C PHE A 30 -4.18 -17.42 19.47
N SER A 31 -4.42 -16.45 20.35
CA SER A 31 -5.11 -16.65 21.63
C SER A 31 -6.56 -17.12 21.43
N ARG A 32 -7.29 -16.50 20.49
CA ARG A 32 -8.65 -16.90 20.09
C ARG A 32 -8.66 -18.34 19.58
N ARG A 33 -7.69 -18.71 18.74
CA ARG A 33 -7.52 -20.07 18.20
C ARG A 33 -7.24 -21.09 19.31
N LYS A 34 -6.33 -20.78 20.25
CA LYS A 34 -5.97 -21.64 21.38
C LYS A 34 -7.13 -21.86 22.36
N GLN A 35 -7.93 -20.82 22.62
CA GLN A 35 -9.18 -20.94 23.40
C GLN A 35 -10.21 -21.85 22.73
N ILE A 36 -10.42 -21.72 21.41
CA ILE A 36 -11.34 -22.59 20.67
C ILE A 36 -10.81 -24.03 20.63
N TYR A 37 -9.50 -24.23 20.51
CA TYR A 37 -8.85 -25.54 20.61
C TYR A 37 -9.17 -26.22 21.95
N ALA A 38 -8.76 -25.61 23.07
CA ALA A 38 -8.97 -26.15 24.42
C ALA A 38 -10.45 -26.42 24.73
N ALA A 39 -11.35 -25.53 24.28
CA ALA A 39 -12.80 -25.66 24.48
C ALA A 39 -13.44 -26.86 23.75
N ALA A 40 -12.76 -27.50 22.79
CA ALA A 40 -13.27 -28.72 22.14
C ALA A 40 -12.46 -29.98 22.47
N THR A 41 -11.22 -29.87 22.95
CA THR A 41 -10.44 -31.03 23.42
C THR A 41 -10.83 -31.48 24.82
N SER A 42 -11.74 -30.77 25.50
CA SER A 42 -12.22 -31.05 26.87
C SER A 42 -11.09 -31.11 27.92
N ASP A 43 -10.00 -30.39 27.67
CA ASP A 43 -8.78 -30.50 28.47
C ASP A 43 -8.70 -29.39 29.54
N ASP A 44 -9.49 -29.58 30.61
CA ASP A 44 -9.63 -28.65 31.76
C ASP A 44 -8.31 -28.33 32.48
N ASN A 45 -7.24 -29.10 32.22
CA ASN A 45 -5.90 -28.85 32.78
C ASN A 45 -5.07 -27.84 31.98
N THR A 46 -5.54 -27.40 30.80
CA THR A 46 -4.80 -26.40 30.01
C THR A 46 -4.91 -25.03 30.67
N SER A 47 -3.89 -24.67 31.46
CA SER A 47 -3.73 -23.33 32.04
C SER A 47 -4.08 -22.22 31.05
N ASN A 48 -5.08 -21.39 31.37
CA ASN A 48 -5.50 -20.24 30.55
C ASN A 48 -4.42 -19.15 30.38
N ASN A 49 -3.25 -19.26 31.04
CA ASN A 49 -2.10 -18.45 30.69
C ASN A 49 -1.52 -18.89 29.34
N ILE A 50 -1.55 -17.97 28.38
CA ILE A 50 -0.80 -18.06 27.14
C ILE A 50 0.69 -18.14 27.50
N ASP A 51 1.35 -19.25 27.20
CA ASP A 51 2.80 -19.25 27.12
C ASP A 51 3.21 -18.41 25.92
N VAL A 52 3.72 -17.21 26.20
CA VAL A 52 4.09 -16.25 25.16
C VAL A 52 5.30 -16.75 24.37
N SER A 53 6.09 -17.68 24.93
CA SER A 53 7.24 -18.31 24.28
C SER A 53 6.82 -19.06 23.01
N GLU A 54 5.71 -19.82 23.07
CA GLU A 54 5.14 -20.53 21.92
C GLU A 54 4.75 -19.59 20.76
N PHE A 55 4.31 -18.37 21.08
CA PHE A 55 4.05 -17.34 20.07
C PHE A 55 5.35 -16.72 19.53
N TYR A 56 6.33 -16.41 20.40
CA TYR A 56 7.61 -15.83 19.98
C TYR A 56 8.46 -16.78 19.12
N GLU A 57 8.41 -18.09 19.38
CA GLU A 57 9.16 -19.12 18.64
C GLU A 57 8.53 -19.43 17.26
N ASN A 58 7.28 -19.01 17.02
CA ASN A 58 6.58 -19.28 15.77
C ASN A 58 6.95 -18.25 14.67
N SER A 59 7.77 -18.66 13.71
CA SER A 59 8.22 -17.82 12.58
C SER A 59 7.12 -17.35 11.63
N ILE A 60 5.93 -17.99 11.64
CA ILE A 60 4.84 -17.72 10.70
C ILE A 60 3.89 -16.63 11.23
N PHE A 61 3.65 -16.60 12.55
CA PHE A 61 2.64 -15.71 13.15
C PHE A 61 3.18 -14.70 14.17
N SER A 62 4.46 -14.72 14.53
CA SER A 62 5.02 -13.84 15.58
C SER A 62 5.09 -12.35 15.17
N PHE A 63 6.24 -11.89 14.66
CA PHE A 63 6.52 -10.50 14.31
C PHE A 63 7.12 -10.43 12.90
N PRO A 64 6.54 -9.68 11.95
CA PRO A 64 7.26 -9.34 10.73
C PRO A 64 8.44 -8.42 11.09
N SER A 65 9.64 -8.71 10.59
CA SER A 65 10.80 -7.86 10.89
C SER A 65 10.64 -6.46 10.26
N ASN A 66 11.26 -5.45 10.89
CA ASN A 66 11.29 -4.10 10.32
C ASN A 66 11.88 -4.07 8.91
N ASP A 67 12.90 -4.90 8.68
CA ASP A 67 13.57 -5.01 7.38
C ASP A 67 12.67 -5.67 6.33
N LEU A 68 11.84 -6.64 6.71
CA LEU A 68 10.83 -7.24 5.84
C LEU A 68 9.76 -6.21 5.47
N LEU A 69 9.21 -5.46 6.44
CA LEU A 69 8.23 -4.40 6.17
C LEU A 69 8.82 -3.27 5.29
N MET A 70 10.08 -2.90 5.53
CA MET A 70 10.82 -1.93 4.71
C MET A 70 11.02 -2.46 3.28
N LYS A 71 11.42 -3.73 3.11
CA LYS A 71 11.57 -4.36 1.79
C LYS A 71 10.24 -4.41 1.03
N ILE A 72 9.15 -4.80 1.70
CA ILE A 72 7.79 -4.80 1.14
C ILE A 72 7.38 -3.40 0.67
N PHE A 73 7.63 -2.37 1.48
CA PHE A 73 7.36 -0.98 1.09
C PHE A 73 8.21 -0.52 -0.10
N LEU A 74 9.52 -0.80 -0.10
CA LEU A 74 10.41 -0.43 -1.20
C LEU A 74 10.05 -1.14 -2.51
N THR A 75 9.76 -2.44 -2.48
CA THR A 75 9.29 -3.19 -3.67
C THR A 75 8.00 -2.59 -4.24
N ASN A 76 7.06 -2.15 -3.38
CA ASN A 76 5.84 -1.48 -3.84
C ASN A 76 6.12 -0.09 -4.42
N PHE A 77 7.03 0.67 -3.80
CA PHE A 77 7.45 1.97 -4.31
C PHE A 77 8.13 1.84 -5.68
N ASP A 78 9.05 0.89 -5.85
CA ASP A 78 9.79 0.72 -7.10
C ASP A 78 8.85 0.36 -8.26
N LYS A 79 7.90 -0.56 -8.03
CA LYS A 79 6.85 -0.92 -9.02
C LYS A 79 6.07 0.30 -9.49
N HIS A 80 5.63 1.17 -8.58
CA HIS A 80 4.75 2.29 -8.89
C HIS A 80 5.48 3.66 -9.00
N SER A 81 6.81 3.67 -8.97
CA SER A 81 7.69 4.84 -9.01
C SER A 81 7.28 5.84 -10.10
N ARG A 82 7.00 5.31 -11.30
CA ARG A 82 6.57 6.06 -12.48
C ARG A 82 5.24 6.79 -12.32
N ILE A 83 4.31 6.29 -11.50
CA ILE A 83 3.01 6.95 -11.27
C ILE A 83 3.21 8.19 -10.38
N TYR A 84 4.01 8.09 -9.32
CA TYR A 84 4.35 9.23 -8.48
C TYR A 84 5.06 10.34 -9.27
N GLU A 85 6.04 9.96 -10.10
CA GLU A 85 6.75 10.89 -11.00
C GLU A 85 5.85 11.44 -12.10
N GLY A 86 5.06 10.59 -12.76
CA GLY A 86 4.14 10.96 -13.84
C GLY A 86 3.08 11.96 -13.37
N HIS A 87 2.49 11.74 -12.20
CA HIS A 87 1.55 12.67 -11.57
C HIS A 87 2.20 14.04 -11.30
N MET A 88 3.39 14.05 -10.67
CA MET A 88 4.16 15.28 -10.41
C MET A 88 4.55 16.01 -11.71
N ASN A 89 4.88 15.24 -12.75
CA ASN A 89 5.18 15.73 -14.07
C ASN A 89 3.95 16.26 -14.81
N GLY A 90 2.75 15.75 -14.50
CA GLY A 90 1.46 16.20 -15.01
C GLY A 90 1.07 17.62 -14.59
N LEU A 91 1.62 18.12 -13.47
CA LEU A 91 1.30 19.44 -12.91
C LEU A 91 1.70 20.62 -13.80
N SER A 92 1.07 21.78 -13.54
CA SER A 92 1.28 23.08 -14.20
C SER A 92 1.53 24.15 -13.15
N ALA A 93 2.17 25.26 -13.52
CA ALA A 93 2.38 26.42 -12.65
C ALA A 93 2.55 27.71 -13.43
N GLU A 94 2.14 28.82 -12.83
CA GLU A 94 2.44 30.20 -13.29
C GLU A 94 3.19 30.98 -12.21
N VAL A 95 3.05 30.59 -10.94
CA VAL A 95 3.85 31.11 -9.82
C VAL A 95 4.43 29.93 -9.05
N ILE A 96 5.72 29.99 -8.70
CA ILE A 96 6.33 28.99 -7.82
C ILE A 96 6.81 29.57 -6.51
N SER A 97 6.64 28.84 -5.41
CA SER A 97 7.33 29.08 -4.15
C SER A 97 8.42 28.02 -3.98
N CYS A 98 9.63 28.45 -3.62
CA CYS A 98 10.80 27.58 -3.50
C CYS A 98 11.41 27.71 -2.11
N ASP A 99 11.67 26.57 -1.46
CA ASP A 99 12.08 26.56 -0.07
C ASP A 99 13.10 25.44 0.27
N HIS A 100 14.08 25.76 1.11
CA HIS A 100 15.05 24.83 1.69
C HIS A 100 14.76 24.51 3.17
N THR A 101 13.69 25.05 3.75
CA THR A 101 13.46 25.05 5.21
C THR A 101 13.23 23.70 5.86
N PHE A 102 12.92 22.63 5.10
CA PHE A 102 12.79 21.30 5.70
C PHE A 102 14.16 20.69 6.00
N LYS A 103 14.72 21.08 7.15
CA LYS A 103 15.88 20.44 7.75
C LYS A 103 15.51 19.04 8.20
N ILE A 104 15.98 18.05 7.46
CA ILE A 104 15.94 16.69 7.93
C ILE A 104 16.93 16.60 9.11
N SER A 105 16.55 15.92 10.19
CA SER A 105 17.50 15.56 11.24
C SER A 105 18.68 14.77 10.62
N ARG A 106 19.84 14.70 11.29
CA ARG A 106 21.19 14.35 10.75
C ARG A 106 21.38 12.92 10.19
N ASN A 107 20.40 12.40 9.46
CA ASN A 107 19.99 11.01 9.55
C ASN A 107 19.78 10.36 8.17
N VAL A 108 19.76 11.09 7.05
CA VAL A 108 19.71 10.49 5.70
C VAL A 108 21.12 10.23 5.18
N GLY A 109 21.46 8.98 4.92
CA GLY A 109 22.81 8.63 4.49
C GLY A 109 23.04 7.13 4.36
N ALA A 110 24.30 6.73 4.42
CA ALA A 110 24.71 5.33 4.23
C ALA A 110 25.76 4.92 5.27
N VAL A 111 25.84 3.61 5.53
CA VAL A 111 26.93 3.02 6.31
C VAL A 111 28.14 2.83 5.40
N ARG A 112 29.30 3.36 5.79
CA ARG A 112 30.54 3.20 5.04
C ARG A 112 31.18 1.85 5.37
N GLY A 113 31.21 0.92 4.41
CA GLY A 113 31.74 -0.45 4.61
C GLY A 113 33.21 -0.56 5.06
N LYS A 114 33.99 0.54 5.02
CA LYS A 114 35.38 0.56 5.50
C LYS A 114 35.52 0.54 7.02
N ASP A 115 34.53 1.09 7.74
CA ASP A 115 34.59 1.29 9.20
C ASP A 115 33.21 1.17 9.88
N ASN A 116 32.20 0.68 9.15
CA ASN A 116 30.80 0.57 9.57
C ASN A 116 30.20 1.85 10.18
N LYS A 117 30.78 3.01 9.83
CA LYS A 117 30.34 4.32 10.32
C LYS A 117 29.24 4.87 9.44
N PHE A 118 28.14 5.30 10.06
CA PHE A 118 27.09 6.04 9.35
C PHE A 118 27.60 7.42 8.93
N VAL A 119 27.42 7.75 7.65
CA VAL A 119 27.77 9.02 7.03
C VAL A 119 26.50 9.69 6.52
N SER A 120 26.11 10.81 7.15
CA SER A 120 25.02 11.65 6.62
C SER A 120 25.41 12.17 5.24
N GLN A 121 24.55 11.93 4.26
CA GLN A 121 24.73 12.39 2.89
C GLN A 121 23.88 13.63 2.57
N TYR A 122 22.75 13.80 3.24
CA TYR A 122 21.81 14.89 2.99
C TYR A 122 21.27 15.44 4.32
N ASN A 123 21.05 16.76 4.37
CA ASN A 123 20.67 17.47 5.60
C ASN A 123 19.33 18.22 5.46
N GLN A 124 18.83 18.38 4.24
CA GLN A 124 17.66 19.22 3.92
C GLN A 124 16.89 18.64 2.74
N VAL A 125 15.59 18.94 2.66
CA VAL A 125 14.82 18.83 1.42
C VAL A 125 14.64 20.24 0.85
N PHE A 126 14.96 20.43 -0.43
CA PHE A 126 14.46 21.54 -1.22
C PHE A 126 13.13 21.15 -1.86
N ILE A 127 12.14 22.05 -1.83
CA ILE A 127 10.79 21.81 -2.33
C ILE A 127 10.36 23.02 -3.18
N THR A 128 9.73 22.74 -4.33
CA THR A 128 9.07 23.72 -5.19
C THR A 128 7.58 23.41 -5.26
N LEU A 129 6.74 24.37 -4.87
CA LEU A 129 5.28 24.31 -5.02
C LEU A 129 4.78 25.28 -6.10
N ASN A 130 3.61 25.02 -6.67
CA ASN A 130 2.88 25.97 -7.53
C ASN A 130 1.91 26.86 -6.74
N GLU A 131 1.15 27.71 -7.44
CA GLU A 131 0.10 28.56 -6.86
C GLU A 131 -1.08 27.83 -6.18
N LYS A 132 -1.15 26.50 -6.31
CA LYS A 132 -2.17 25.62 -5.71
C LYS A 132 -1.62 24.76 -4.56
N ASP A 133 -0.36 24.95 -4.17
CA ASP A 133 0.38 24.15 -3.17
C ASP A 133 0.74 22.72 -3.61
N GLU A 134 0.59 22.42 -4.90
CA GLU A 134 0.95 21.13 -5.48
C GLU A 134 2.48 21.04 -5.62
N VAL A 135 3.08 19.91 -5.22
CA VAL A 135 4.55 19.73 -5.27
C VAL A 135 5.00 19.54 -6.70
N LEU A 136 5.64 20.54 -7.31
CA LEU A 136 6.16 20.46 -8.68
C LEU A 136 7.48 19.70 -8.80
N GLY A 137 8.25 19.67 -7.71
CA GLY A 137 9.57 19.08 -7.68
C GLY A 137 10.22 19.25 -6.31
N TRP A 138 11.12 18.34 -5.99
CA TRP A 138 11.82 18.31 -4.71
C TRP A 138 13.17 17.63 -4.87
N ARG A 139 14.07 17.83 -3.90
CA ARG A 139 15.39 17.19 -3.88
C ARG A 139 16.00 17.16 -2.48
N LEU A 140 16.67 16.06 -2.14
CA LEU A 140 17.58 15.98 -1.00
C LEU A 140 18.86 16.81 -1.27
N THR A 141 19.20 17.75 -0.40
CA THR A 141 20.42 18.57 -0.54
C THR A 141 21.37 18.44 0.65
N LYS A 142 22.66 18.62 0.37
CA LYS A 142 23.76 18.70 1.35
C LYS A 142 23.78 20.07 2.03
N SER A 143 23.48 21.13 1.28
CA SER A 143 23.45 22.51 1.76
C SER A 143 22.34 23.34 1.07
N THR A 144 22.29 24.65 1.39
CA THR A 144 21.38 25.63 0.75
C THR A 144 21.99 26.26 -0.52
N LYS A 145 23.02 25.64 -1.11
CA LYS A 145 23.65 26.15 -2.34
C LYS A 145 22.71 25.97 -3.53
N PHE A 146 22.45 27.06 -4.25
CA PHE A 146 21.65 27.06 -5.48
C PHE A 146 22.13 26.04 -6.53
N SER A 147 23.44 25.79 -6.63
CA SER A 147 23.99 24.80 -7.57
C SER A 147 23.57 23.35 -7.30
N GLU A 148 22.97 23.05 -6.14
CA GLU A 148 22.41 21.72 -5.84
C GLU A 148 20.97 21.55 -6.38
N ILE A 149 20.32 22.63 -6.85
CA ILE A 149 18.91 22.65 -7.30
C ILE A 149 18.74 23.18 -8.73
N GLU A 150 19.82 23.60 -9.37
CA GLU A 150 19.80 24.32 -10.65
C GLU A 150 19.24 23.47 -11.81
N ASP A 151 19.69 22.23 -11.92
CA ASP A 151 19.20 21.24 -12.88
C ASP A 151 17.76 20.77 -12.57
N LEU A 152 17.35 20.69 -11.29
CA LEU A 152 15.95 20.46 -10.93
C LEU A 152 15.04 21.58 -11.45
N LEU A 153 15.44 22.84 -11.24
CA LEU A 153 14.70 24.01 -11.72
C LEU A 153 14.68 24.07 -13.26
N GLN A 154 15.77 23.69 -13.93
CA GLN A 154 15.81 23.55 -15.40
C GLN A 154 14.86 22.45 -15.90
N GLY A 155 14.78 21.30 -15.22
CA GLY A 155 13.81 20.24 -15.54
C GLY A 155 12.36 20.71 -15.39
N ILE A 156 12.04 21.42 -14.30
CA ILE A 156 10.72 22.06 -14.11
C ILE A 156 10.43 23.04 -15.26
N LYS A 157 11.42 23.86 -15.67
CA LYS A 157 11.28 24.78 -16.80
C LYS A 157 10.92 24.05 -18.09
N GLN A 158 11.72 23.06 -18.49
CA GLN A 158 11.52 22.28 -19.73
C GLN A 158 10.13 21.65 -19.77
N ARG A 159 9.68 21.10 -18.64
CA ARG A 159 8.38 20.45 -18.49
C ARG A 159 7.19 21.42 -18.58
N LEU A 160 7.35 22.67 -18.12
CA LEU A 160 6.33 23.72 -18.28
C LEU A 160 6.36 24.33 -19.68
N ASP A 161 7.55 24.55 -20.26
CA ASP A 161 7.72 24.98 -21.64
C ASP A 161 7.02 24.01 -22.61
N SER A 162 7.13 22.70 -22.39
CA SER A 162 6.47 21.65 -23.19
C SER A 162 4.93 21.62 -23.10
N LYS A 163 4.35 22.47 -22.24
CA LYS A 163 2.90 22.65 -22.06
C LYS A 163 2.46 24.09 -22.38
N ASP A 164 3.31 24.87 -23.06
CA ASP A 164 3.11 26.30 -23.33
C ASP A 164 2.86 27.13 -22.06
N LYS A 165 3.53 26.77 -20.94
CA LYS A 165 3.42 27.45 -19.65
C LYS A 165 4.73 28.11 -19.23
N THR A 166 4.64 29.39 -18.87
CA THR A 166 5.77 30.20 -18.39
C THR A 166 5.61 30.55 -16.91
N ILE A 167 6.71 30.49 -16.15
CA ILE A 167 6.72 30.95 -14.76
C ILE A 167 6.83 32.47 -14.75
N ASN A 168 5.79 33.13 -14.23
CA ASN A 168 5.70 34.59 -14.18
C ASN A 168 6.29 35.16 -12.87
N MET A 169 6.26 34.37 -11.78
CA MET A 169 6.78 34.79 -10.47
C MET A 169 7.43 33.65 -9.68
N VAL A 170 8.48 33.98 -8.92
CA VAL A 170 9.17 33.08 -7.96
C VAL A 170 9.18 33.73 -6.57
N CYS A 171 8.58 33.08 -5.58
CA CYS A 171 8.64 33.48 -4.16
C CYS A 171 9.71 32.67 -3.41
N VAL A 172 10.66 33.37 -2.77
CA VAL A 172 11.80 32.79 -2.04
C VAL A 172 12.22 33.67 -0.85
N ASP A 173 12.81 33.05 0.19
CA ASP A 173 13.31 33.78 1.37
C ASP A 173 14.49 34.72 1.03
N ASP A 174 15.52 34.26 0.32
CA ASP A 174 16.71 35.08 -0.01
C ASP A 174 16.63 35.78 -1.38
N CYS A 175 15.44 36.31 -1.71
CA CYS A 175 15.08 36.82 -3.04
C CYS A 175 16.08 37.82 -3.66
N CYS A 176 16.78 38.61 -2.85
CA CYS A 176 17.74 39.61 -3.33
C CYS A 176 19.01 38.96 -3.89
N ASN A 177 19.53 37.90 -3.25
CA ASN A 177 20.79 37.28 -3.61
C ASN A 177 20.62 36.23 -4.73
N VAL A 178 19.47 35.55 -4.77
CA VAL A 178 19.19 34.51 -5.77
C VAL A 178 18.50 35.01 -7.04
N ARG A 179 18.06 36.29 -7.09
CA ARG A 179 17.30 36.90 -8.20
C ARG A 179 17.86 36.54 -9.57
N ASN A 180 19.14 36.85 -9.80
CA ASN A 180 19.76 36.68 -11.11
C ASN A 180 19.83 35.21 -11.54
N LYS A 181 19.97 34.28 -10.59
CA LYS A 181 20.03 32.84 -10.87
C LYS A 181 18.67 32.29 -11.29
N TYR A 182 17.61 32.65 -10.57
CA TYR A 182 16.24 32.31 -10.99
C TYR A 182 15.87 32.97 -12.32
N THR A 183 16.23 34.24 -12.54
CA THR A 183 15.93 34.94 -13.81
C THR A 183 16.72 34.37 -15.00
N GLN A 184 17.87 33.74 -14.76
CA GLN A 184 18.65 33.04 -15.78
C GLN A 184 17.98 31.71 -16.21
N ILE A 185 17.36 30.98 -15.28
CA ILE A 185 16.61 29.75 -15.60
C ILE A 185 15.22 30.08 -16.17
N PHE A 186 14.56 31.10 -15.62
CA PHE A 186 13.22 31.56 -15.98
C PHE A 186 13.29 33.02 -16.47
N PRO A 187 13.53 33.26 -17.77
CA PRO A 187 13.60 34.61 -18.32
C PRO A 187 12.26 35.35 -18.21
N GLY A 188 12.31 36.63 -17.80
CA GLY A 188 11.13 37.48 -17.63
C GLY A 188 10.40 37.34 -16.28
N THR A 189 10.76 36.35 -15.46
CA THR A 189 10.12 36.05 -14.19
C THR A 189 10.42 37.06 -13.08
N GLU A 190 9.40 37.48 -12.33
CA GLU A 190 9.58 38.33 -11.16
C GLU A 190 9.99 37.52 -9.91
N VAL A 191 11.19 37.77 -9.38
CA VAL A 191 11.62 37.18 -8.09
C VAL A 191 11.19 38.06 -6.91
N LYS A 192 10.44 37.49 -5.97
CA LYS A 192 9.82 38.16 -4.82
C LYS A 192 10.28 37.57 -3.49
N LEU A 193 10.21 38.39 -2.44
CA LEU A 193 10.41 37.94 -1.06
C LEU A 193 9.15 37.19 -0.64
N ASP A 194 9.36 36.00 -0.09
CA ASP A 194 8.28 35.23 0.50
C ASP A 194 7.62 35.96 1.71
N LEU A 195 6.29 36.07 1.68
CA LEU A 195 5.51 36.81 2.70
C LEU A 195 5.49 36.13 4.07
N PHE A 196 5.49 34.80 4.11
CA PHE A 196 5.55 34.06 5.38
C PHE A 196 6.91 34.28 6.03
N HIS A 197 7.99 34.18 5.27
CA HIS A 197 9.34 34.47 5.75
C HIS A 197 9.53 35.93 6.18
N ALA A 198 8.96 36.89 5.44
CA ALA A 198 8.94 38.31 5.83
C ALA A 198 8.31 38.51 7.23
N CYS A 199 7.15 37.89 7.49
CA CYS A 199 6.50 37.90 8.80
C CYS A 199 7.28 37.11 9.87
N GLN A 200 7.85 35.97 9.50
CA GLN A 200 8.53 35.06 10.41
C GLN A 200 9.85 35.64 10.92
N ARG A 201 10.59 36.38 10.08
CA ARG A 201 11.82 37.11 10.47
C ARG A 201 11.55 38.07 11.63
N ILE A 202 10.48 38.85 11.55
CA ILE A 202 10.03 39.74 12.64
C ILE A 202 9.52 38.94 13.84
N THR A 203 8.67 37.93 13.62
CA THR A 203 8.06 37.15 14.71
C THR A 203 9.12 36.44 15.59
N LYS A 204 10.26 36.05 14.99
CA LYS A 204 11.38 35.42 15.70
C LYS A 204 12.14 36.36 16.65
N THR A 205 12.03 37.68 16.51
CA THR A 205 12.69 38.65 17.40
C THR A 205 11.80 39.09 18.57
N LEU A 206 10.51 38.72 18.56
CA LEU A 206 9.53 39.15 19.56
C LEU A 206 9.55 38.29 20.82
N ASN A 207 9.40 38.95 21.96
CA ASN A 207 9.18 38.27 23.24
C ASN A 207 7.72 37.79 23.33
N LYS A 208 7.49 36.48 23.32
CA LYS A 208 6.15 35.88 23.40
C LYS A 208 5.42 36.11 24.73
N ALA A 209 6.13 36.53 25.78
CA ALA A 209 5.52 36.86 27.08
C ALA A 209 4.89 38.27 27.09
N GLU A 210 5.20 39.13 26.11
CA GLU A 210 4.68 40.49 26.05
C GLU A 210 3.32 40.56 25.34
N THR A 211 2.35 41.18 26.01
CA THR A 211 0.97 41.34 25.48
C THR A 211 0.90 42.22 24.23
N THR A 212 1.90 43.08 24.03
CA THR A 212 2.05 43.96 22.86
C THR A 212 2.44 43.20 21.58
N ALA A 213 3.19 42.10 21.68
CA ALA A 213 3.75 41.37 20.54
C ALA A 213 2.67 40.85 19.56
N ASN A 214 1.58 40.28 20.09
CA ASN A 214 0.47 39.76 19.27
C ASN A 214 -0.30 40.89 18.57
N SER A 215 -0.52 42.03 19.25
CA SER A 215 -1.18 43.20 18.67
C SER A 215 -0.32 43.84 17.58
N PHE A 216 0.99 43.93 17.80
CA PHE A 216 1.95 44.41 16.80
C PHE A 216 1.95 43.51 15.56
N MET A 217 2.08 42.19 15.72
CA MET A 217 2.08 41.26 14.57
C MET A 217 0.78 41.29 13.78
N ARG A 218 -0.37 41.45 14.47
CA ARG A 218 -1.67 41.63 13.81
C ARG A 218 -1.65 42.86 12.89
N GLU A 219 -1.25 44.03 13.39
CA GLU A 219 -1.16 45.24 12.58
C GLU A 219 -0.06 45.17 11.51
N PHE A 220 1.10 44.62 11.84
CA PHE A 220 2.20 44.41 10.92
C PHE A 220 1.77 43.58 9.71
N SER A 221 1.02 42.48 9.91
CA SER A 221 0.49 41.68 8.80
C SER A 221 -0.43 42.44 7.83
N GLN A 222 -1.05 43.55 8.29
CA GLN A 222 -1.93 44.36 7.45
C GLN A 222 -1.16 45.28 6.50
N ILE A 223 0.14 45.56 6.71
CA ILE A 223 0.90 46.44 5.81
C ILE A 223 0.91 45.91 4.37
N PHE A 224 0.88 44.58 4.21
CA PHE A 224 0.89 43.86 2.94
C PHE A 224 -0.47 43.82 2.24
N ARG A 225 -1.51 44.43 2.82
CA ARG A 225 -2.87 44.45 2.28
C ARG A 225 -3.21 45.82 1.70
N ARG A 226 -4.21 45.84 0.82
CA ARG A 226 -4.83 47.08 0.35
C ARG A 226 -5.84 47.58 1.38
N ASP A 227 -6.11 48.87 1.38
CA ASP A 227 -7.05 49.50 2.32
C ASP A 227 -8.47 48.87 2.24
N ASP A 228 -8.81 48.29 1.08
CA ASP A 228 -10.07 47.60 0.77
C ASP A 228 -9.98 46.04 0.85
N ASP A 229 -8.93 45.47 1.46
CA ASP A 229 -8.72 44.02 1.63
C ASP A 229 -8.84 43.63 3.13
N GLN A 230 -10.08 43.64 3.61
CA GLN A 230 -10.45 43.46 5.01
C GLN A 230 -10.86 42.01 5.34
N GLY A 231 -10.64 41.59 6.60
CA GLY A 231 -11.03 40.26 7.10
C GLY A 231 -9.85 39.43 7.60
N SER A 232 -10.09 38.13 7.85
CA SER A 232 -9.05 37.22 8.37
C SER A 232 -7.97 36.89 7.34
N ALA A 233 -8.37 36.51 6.12
CA ALA A 233 -7.47 36.18 5.02
C ALA A 233 -7.17 37.39 4.12
N ARG A 234 -6.05 37.35 3.38
CA ARG A 234 -5.70 38.29 2.31
C ARG A 234 -6.33 37.82 1.00
N LEU A 235 -7.22 38.61 0.41
CA LEU A 235 -7.93 38.28 -0.83
C LEU A 235 -7.39 39.02 -2.06
N LYS A 236 -6.53 40.04 -1.87
CA LYS A 236 -5.98 40.85 -2.96
C LYS A 236 -4.46 40.76 -3.07
N TYR A 237 -3.97 41.18 -4.22
CA TYR A 237 -2.54 41.37 -4.48
C TYR A 237 -1.96 42.38 -3.50
N THR A 238 -0.73 42.14 -3.03
CA THR A 238 -0.04 43.13 -2.19
C THR A 238 0.08 44.48 -2.92
N PRO A 239 0.00 45.62 -2.20
CA PRO A 239 0.09 46.94 -2.82
C PRO A 239 1.38 47.18 -3.61
N ALA A 240 1.38 48.25 -4.42
CA ALA A 240 2.59 48.80 -5.01
C ALA A 240 3.55 49.29 -3.90
N LYS A 241 4.86 49.39 -4.22
CA LYS A 241 5.89 49.71 -3.23
C LYS A 241 5.63 51.01 -2.47
N GLU A 242 5.06 52.03 -3.13
CA GLU A 242 4.77 53.34 -2.57
C GLU A 242 3.72 53.25 -1.45
N GLN A 243 2.67 52.45 -1.66
CA GLN A 243 1.65 52.22 -0.64
C GLN A 243 2.15 51.27 0.46
N LEU A 244 3.01 50.29 0.14
CA LEU A 244 3.67 49.46 1.15
C LEU A 244 4.56 50.31 2.09
N GLU A 245 5.35 51.24 1.54
CA GLU A 245 6.17 52.16 2.34
C GLU A 245 5.32 53.07 3.23
N LYS A 246 4.22 53.62 2.68
CA LYS A 246 3.24 54.41 3.44
C LYS A 246 2.64 53.60 4.59
N ASN A 247 2.11 52.40 4.31
CA ASN A 247 1.54 51.49 5.30
C ASN A 247 2.56 51.15 6.40
N PHE A 248 3.81 50.88 6.01
CA PHE A 248 4.89 50.53 6.91
C PHE A 248 5.30 51.70 7.82
N ASN A 249 5.46 52.90 7.27
CA ASN A 249 5.81 54.07 8.07
C ASN A 249 4.69 54.44 9.06
N SER A 250 3.41 54.37 8.64
CA SER A 250 2.28 54.55 9.56
C SER A 250 2.22 53.50 10.68
N LEU A 251 2.67 52.26 10.44
CA LEU A 251 2.84 51.27 11.51
C LEU A 251 3.92 51.71 12.51
N ILE A 252 5.10 52.08 12.02
CA ILE A 252 6.23 52.50 12.88
C ILE A 252 5.85 53.74 13.72
N GLU A 253 5.22 54.75 13.11
CA GLU A 253 4.76 55.96 13.80
C GLU A 253 3.77 55.67 14.93
N ARG A 254 2.82 54.74 14.73
CA ARG A 254 1.88 54.31 15.79
C ARG A 254 2.57 53.57 16.93
N TRP A 255 3.60 52.78 16.63
CA TRP A 255 4.21 51.85 17.58
C TRP A 255 5.47 52.37 18.28
N ILE A 256 6.10 53.45 17.82
CA ILE A 256 7.37 53.94 18.39
C ILE A 256 7.25 54.42 19.85
N ASN A 257 6.10 54.97 20.23
CA ASN A 257 5.85 55.51 21.57
C ASN A 257 4.99 54.59 22.47
N VAL A 258 4.69 53.36 22.03
CA VAL A 258 3.89 52.41 22.82
C VAL A 258 4.74 51.85 23.97
N PRO A 259 4.28 51.88 25.23
CA PRO A 259 4.98 51.23 26.34
C PRO A 259 5.18 49.74 26.06
N ASN A 260 6.39 49.23 26.27
CA ASN A 260 6.79 47.85 25.91
C ASN A 260 6.53 47.53 24.42
N SER A 261 6.79 48.51 23.54
CA SER A 261 6.75 48.28 22.09
C SER A 261 7.84 47.31 21.64
N PRO A 262 7.51 46.36 20.73
CA PRO A 262 8.50 45.56 20.00
C PRO A 262 9.62 46.35 19.34
N LEU A 263 9.40 47.62 19.01
CA LEU A 263 10.41 48.51 18.40
C LEU A 263 11.52 48.95 19.37
N GLY A 264 11.35 48.73 20.68
CA GLY A 264 12.41 48.92 21.67
C GLY A 264 13.50 47.84 21.61
N ASN A 265 13.21 46.69 20.97
CA ASN A 265 14.17 45.60 20.80
C ASN A 265 15.07 45.86 19.57
N SER A 266 16.38 45.96 19.79
CA SER A 266 17.36 46.26 18.74
C SER A 266 17.42 45.22 17.62
N GLN A 267 17.10 43.95 17.90
CA GLN A 267 17.03 42.90 16.89
C GLN A 267 15.78 43.05 16.03
N THR A 268 14.62 43.36 16.63
CA THR A 268 13.37 43.65 15.89
C THR A 268 13.55 44.85 14.97
N THR A 269 14.12 45.94 15.49
CA THR A 269 14.35 47.17 14.71
C THR A 269 15.33 46.94 13.56
N ARG A 270 16.34 46.08 13.73
CA ARG A 270 17.24 45.68 12.64
C ARG A 270 16.52 44.93 11.52
N GLU A 271 15.67 43.94 11.85
CA GLU A 271 14.92 43.20 10.83
C GLU A 271 13.83 44.07 10.17
N ILE A 272 13.29 45.08 10.87
CA ILE A 272 12.41 46.11 10.30
C ILE A 272 13.13 46.96 9.24
N GLU A 273 14.35 47.42 9.51
CA GLU A 273 15.13 48.14 8.50
C GLU A 273 15.58 47.24 7.33
N HIS A 274 15.93 45.98 7.59
CA HIS A 274 16.15 45.00 6.51
C HIS A 274 14.90 44.84 5.64
N LEU A 275 13.71 44.75 6.23
CA LEU A 275 12.45 44.63 5.50
C LEU A 275 12.12 45.90 4.68
N ARG A 276 12.41 47.10 5.22
CA ARG A 276 12.26 48.37 4.48
C ARG A 276 13.06 48.34 3.16
N LEU A 277 14.28 47.81 3.17
CA LEU A 277 15.08 47.64 1.95
C LEU A 277 14.43 46.67 0.94
N HIS A 278 13.72 45.64 1.39
CA HIS A 278 12.96 44.75 0.51
C HIS A 278 11.71 45.43 -0.07
N ILE A 279 11.03 46.28 0.69
CA ILE A 279 9.89 47.09 0.21
C ILE A 279 10.37 48.06 -0.88
N GLN A 280 11.43 48.82 -0.62
CA GLN A 280 12.02 49.78 -1.58
C GLN A 280 12.44 49.13 -2.91
N LYS A 281 12.96 47.90 -2.85
CA LYS A 281 13.31 47.08 -4.02
C LYS A 281 12.12 46.43 -4.73
N GLY A 282 10.89 46.65 -4.25
CA GLY A 282 9.68 46.05 -4.82
C GLY A 282 9.54 44.54 -4.57
N CYS A 283 10.35 43.95 -3.68
CA CYS A 283 10.36 42.50 -3.44
C CYS A 283 9.03 41.98 -2.85
N LEU A 284 8.24 42.85 -2.22
CA LEU A 284 6.99 42.51 -1.53
C LEU A 284 5.73 43.03 -2.23
N SER A 285 5.90 43.68 -3.39
CA SER A 285 4.80 44.30 -4.16
C SER A 285 4.20 43.36 -5.21
N HIS A 286 2.91 43.51 -5.49
CA HIS A 286 2.18 42.74 -6.51
C HIS A 286 2.20 41.21 -6.35
N ILE A 287 2.38 40.69 -5.13
CA ILE A 287 2.32 39.24 -4.86
C ILE A 287 0.84 38.81 -4.82
N PRO A 288 0.38 37.83 -5.63
CA PRO A 288 -1.01 37.38 -5.63
C PRO A 288 -1.46 36.79 -4.28
N PRO A 289 -2.77 36.74 -3.97
CA PRO A 289 -3.27 36.05 -2.79
C PRO A 289 -2.94 34.55 -2.85
N GLY A 290 -2.64 33.94 -1.71
CA GLY A 290 -2.25 32.52 -1.63
C GLY A 290 -0.78 32.21 -2.01
N CYS A 291 -0.09 33.07 -2.75
CA CYS A 291 1.31 32.85 -3.10
C CYS A 291 2.27 33.06 -1.91
N GLY A 292 3.09 32.05 -1.64
CA GLY A 292 4.15 32.05 -0.63
C GLY A 292 4.15 30.78 0.23
N THR A 293 5.17 30.60 1.06
CA THR A 293 5.40 29.40 1.88
C THR A 293 4.54 29.35 3.15
N GLU A 294 3.51 30.20 3.28
CA GLU A 294 2.55 30.14 4.40
C GLU A 294 1.89 28.75 4.43
N ARG A 295 1.57 28.23 3.25
CA ARG A 295 0.92 26.93 3.09
C ARG A 295 1.90 25.74 3.17
N ASN A 296 3.22 25.98 3.00
CA ASN A 296 4.26 25.01 3.36
C ASN A 296 4.11 24.55 4.82
N GLU A 297 3.51 25.33 5.73
CA GLU A 297 3.31 24.89 7.11
C GLU A 297 2.42 23.63 7.22
N GLN A 298 1.54 23.36 6.26
CA GLN A 298 0.82 22.07 6.19
C GLN A 298 1.77 20.93 5.81
N LEU A 299 2.60 21.15 4.79
CA LEU A 299 3.59 20.19 4.33
C LEU A 299 4.67 19.92 5.38
N HIS A 300 5.11 20.94 6.11
CA HIS A 300 6.00 20.81 7.25
C HIS A 300 5.36 20.04 8.39
N ARG A 301 4.06 20.22 8.66
CA ARG A 301 3.33 19.42 9.65
C ARG A 301 3.21 17.95 9.23
N LEU A 302 3.04 17.67 7.94
CA LEU A 302 3.06 16.31 7.39
C LEU A 302 4.45 15.68 7.57
N LEU A 303 5.50 16.34 7.04
CA LEU A 303 6.87 15.84 7.11
C LEU A 303 7.37 15.69 8.57
N ASN A 304 7.03 16.61 9.47
CA ASN A 304 7.37 16.51 10.91
C ASN A 304 6.66 15.36 11.64
N ARG A 305 5.52 14.88 11.12
CA ARG A 305 4.82 13.70 11.64
C ARG A 305 5.27 12.39 10.98
N SER A 306 5.86 12.48 9.79
CA SER A 306 6.38 11.32 9.05
C SER A 306 7.60 10.67 9.72
N LEU A 307 8.01 9.51 9.22
CA LEU A 307 9.19 8.80 9.74
C LEU A 307 10.51 9.53 9.54
N ILE A 308 10.55 10.47 8.59
CA ILE A 308 11.76 11.18 8.17
C ILE A 308 12.34 12.02 9.32
N THR A 309 11.51 12.49 10.25
CA THR A 309 11.94 13.21 11.46
C THR A 309 12.09 12.30 12.68
N GLY A 310 11.28 11.24 12.77
CA GLY A 310 11.28 10.31 13.91
C GLY A 310 12.42 9.28 13.90
N ALA A 311 12.96 8.93 12.73
CA ALA A 311 14.05 7.96 12.59
C ALA A 311 15.42 8.56 12.99
N THR A 312 16.25 7.78 13.68
CA THR A 312 17.62 8.18 14.06
C THR A 312 18.64 8.04 12.92
N ARG A 313 18.37 7.15 11.95
CA ARG A 313 19.09 6.94 10.69
C ARG A 313 18.09 6.38 9.67
N ILE A 314 18.27 6.72 8.40
CA ILE A 314 17.45 6.27 7.27
C ILE A 314 18.34 6.18 6.02
N SER A 315 18.13 5.15 5.19
CA SER A 315 18.86 5.02 3.91
C SER A 315 18.41 6.09 2.92
N VAL A 316 19.21 6.30 1.86
CA VAL A 316 18.83 7.23 0.79
C VAL A 316 17.60 6.69 0.04
N GLU A 317 17.54 5.37 -0.26
CA GLU A 317 16.40 4.79 -0.96
C GLU A 317 15.09 4.96 -0.18
N LEU A 318 15.09 4.60 1.11
CA LEU A 318 13.88 4.73 1.94
C LEU A 318 13.47 6.20 2.14
N ALA A 319 14.42 7.12 2.24
CA ALA A 319 14.10 8.55 2.30
C ALA A 319 13.45 9.05 0.99
N ILE A 320 13.93 8.58 -0.17
CA ILE A 320 13.35 8.93 -1.47
C ILE A 320 11.94 8.35 -1.63
N ALA A 321 11.76 7.06 -1.31
CA ALA A 321 10.46 6.39 -1.38
C ALA A 321 9.42 7.09 -0.49
N LEU A 322 9.75 7.34 0.79
CA LEU A 322 8.85 8.04 1.71
C LEU A 322 8.51 9.45 1.25
N LEU A 323 9.49 10.25 0.79
CA LEU A 323 9.23 11.61 0.31
C LEU A 323 8.33 11.62 -0.92
N SER A 324 8.58 10.73 -1.88
CA SER A 324 7.79 10.62 -3.11
C SER A 324 6.32 10.30 -2.81
N VAL A 325 6.08 9.28 -1.98
CA VAL A 325 4.73 8.87 -1.54
C VAL A 325 4.06 10.00 -0.75
N LEU A 326 4.74 10.61 0.22
CA LEU A 326 4.20 11.72 1.01
C LEU A 326 3.83 12.93 0.15
N PHE A 327 4.64 13.30 -0.84
CA PHE A 327 4.39 14.43 -1.73
C PHE A 327 3.28 14.16 -2.74
N TYR A 328 3.17 12.93 -3.25
CA TYR A 328 2.04 12.49 -4.06
C TYR A 328 0.73 12.62 -3.27
N TYR A 329 0.60 11.91 -2.14
CA TYR A 329 -0.64 11.94 -1.34
C TYR A 329 -0.94 13.32 -0.75
N HIS A 330 0.07 14.16 -0.46
CA HIS A 330 -0.16 15.56 -0.11
C HIS A 330 -0.86 16.31 -1.25
N THR A 331 -0.34 16.18 -2.47
CA THR A 331 -0.85 16.87 -3.66
C THR A 331 -2.26 16.38 -4.01
N THR A 332 -2.45 15.07 -4.12
CA THR A 332 -3.76 14.46 -4.46
C THR A 332 -4.84 14.79 -3.41
N LYS A 333 -4.46 15.04 -2.16
CA LYS A 333 -5.39 15.47 -1.10
C LYS A 333 -5.93 16.89 -1.28
N LEU A 334 -5.23 17.76 -2.03
CA LEU A 334 -5.67 19.13 -2.29
C LEU A 334 -6.85 19.16 -3.26
N SER A 335 -6.88 18.22 -4.21
CA SER A 335 -7.96 18.02 -5.21
C SER A 335 -9.04 17.02 -4.79
N ALA A 336 -8.80 16.22 -3.74
CA ALA A 336 -9.73 15.18 -3.28
C ALA A 336 -11.07 15.73 -2.77
N PHE A 337 -12.15 15.00 -3.07
CA PHE A 337 -13.51 15.34 -2.67
C PHE A 337 -13.64 15.45 -1.14
N ARG A 338 -14.48 16.38 -0.68
CA ARG A 338 -14.88 16.47 0.72
C ARG A 338 -16.22 15.79 0.91
N HIS A 339 -16.42 15.18 2.08
CA HIS A 339 -17.66 14.52 2.43
C HIS A 339 -18.80 15.55 2.56
N ASP A 340 -19.94 15.33 1.89
CA ASP A 340 -21.00 16.34 1.77
C ASP A 340 -21.49 16.92 3.10
N CYS A 341 -21.61 16.08 4.14
CA CYS A 341 -22.06 16.50 5.47
C CYS A 341 -20.95 16.86 6.48
N ASN A 342 -19.65 16.73 6.18
CA ASN A 342 -18.60 16.99 7.17
C ASN A 342 -17.22 17.34 6.58
N ALA A 343 -16.32 17.87 7.42
CA ALA A 343 -14.99 18.36 6.98
C ALA A 343 -13.96 17.25 6.62
N ARG A 344 -14.34 15.97 6.58
CA ARG A 344 -13.43 14.89 6.17
C ARG A 344 -13.26 14.90 4.66
N VAL A 345 -12.06 14.51 4.23
CA VAL A 345 -11.72 14.28 2.82
C VAL A 345 -12.02 12.81 2.53
N VAL A 346 -12.59 12.51 1.36
CA VAL A 346 -12.75 11.14 0.86
C VAL A 346 -11.36 10.49 0.77
N PRO A 347 -11.19 9.20 1.14
CA PRO A 347 -9.92 8.51 0.97
C PRO A 347 -9.42 8.62 -0.48
N ILE A 348 -8.10 8.78 -0.64
CA ILE A 348 -7.47 8.80 -1.97
C ILE A 348 -7.31 7.36 -2.41
N ASP A 349 -7.65 7.06 -3.66
CA ASP A 349 -7.48 5.72 -4.22
C ASP A 349 -5.99 5.32 -4.18
N PRO A 350 -5.65 4.12 -3.66
CA PRO A 350 -4.28 3.64 -3.62
C PRO A 350 -3.67 3.57 -5.01
N VAL A 351 -2.37 3.86 -5.14
CA VAL A 351 -1.70 3.81 -6.46
C VAL A 351 -1.79 2.43 -7.11
N ASN A 352 -1.88 1.38 -6.30
CA ASN A 352 -2.11 -0.01 -6.71
C ASN A 352 -3.39 -0.21 -7.56
N SER A 353 -4.42 0.65 -7.44
CA SER A 353 -5.63 0.58 -8.27
C SER A 353 -5.57 1.41 -9.55
N ILE A 354 -4.56 2.28 -9.69
CA ILE A 354 -4.36 3.18 -10.84
C ILE A 354 -3.53 2.51 -11.94
N ASP A 355 -2.55 1.68 -11.56
CA ASP A 355 -1.62 0.99 -12.47
C ASP A 355 -2.38 0.10 -13.49
N ASN A 356 -3.49 -0.50 -13.06
CA ASN A 356 -4.39 -1.33 -13.88
C ASN A 356 -5.13 -0.56 -15.01
N LEU A 357 -4.95 0.76 -15.13
CA LEU A 357 -5.63 1.61 -16.12
C LEU A 357 -4.70 2.30 -17.12
N GLN A 358 -3.36 2.27 -16.95
CA GLN A 358 -2.43 3.05 -17.77
C GLN A 358 -1.17 2.28 -18.22
N HIS A 359 -1.34 1.33 -19.13
CA HIS A 359 -0.25 0.87 -20.00
C HIS A 359 0.04 1.92 -21.09
N ASP A 360 0.82 2.96 -20.75
CA ASP A 360 1.45 3.84 -21.75
C ASP A 360 2.98 3.66 -21.75
N ASN A 361 3.47 2.93 -22.75
CA ASN A 361 4.88 2.54 -22.89
C ASN A 361 5.73 3.64 -23.56
N SER A 362 5.69 4.86 -23.05
CA SER A 362 6.55 5.95 -23.52
C SER A 362 7.90 5.99 -22.76
N PRO A 363 9.05 5.92 -23.46
CA PRO A 363 10.35 5.99 -22.80
C PRO A 363 10.74 7.44 -22.50
N HIS A 364 10.35 7.92 -21.32
CA HIS A 364 10.92 9.16 -20.77
C HIS A 364 12.33 8.89 -20.17
N PRO A 365 13.26 9.86 -20.28
CA PRO A 365 14.64 9.66 -19.84
C PRO A 365 14.70 9.42 -18.32
N PRO A 366 15.49 8.42 -17.85
CA PRO A 366 15.49 8.03 -16.45
C PRO A 366 16.05 9.11 -15.53
N PHE A 367 15.48 9.21 -14.33
CA PHE A 367 16.02 10.00 -13.24
C PHE A 367 17.42 9.47 -12.86
N THR A 368 18.46 10.30 -12.89
CA THR A 368 19.83 9.86 -12.51
C THR A 368 19.98 9.74 -10.99
N THR A 369 19.47 8.65 -10.43
CA THR A 369 19.79 8.15 -9.08
C THR A 369 21.08 7.34 -9.12
N GLY A 370 22.22 8.02 -9.05
CA GLY A 370 23.54 7.38 -9.17
C GLY A 370 23.90 6.49 -7.97
N SER A 371 23.80 5.17 -8.12
CA SER A 371 24.47 4.18 -7.28
C SER A 371 24.89 2.98 -8.14
N SER A 372 26.20 2.69 -8.19
CA SER A 372 26.73 1.48 -8.83
C SER A 372 27.24 0.54 -7.74
N ALA A 373 26.59 -0.60 -7.59
CA ALA A 373 27.10 -1.73 -6.81
C ALA A 373 27.83 -2.71 -7.75
N VAL A 374 28.86 -3.37 -7.23
CA VAL A 374 29.56 -4.48 -7.90
C VAL A 374 29.28 -5.72 -7.08
N GLU A 375 28.76 -6.76 -7.73
CA GLU A 375 28.57 -8.09 -7.14
C GLU A 375 29.86 -8.89 -7.24
N GLU A 376 30.10 -9.79 -6.26
CA GLU A 376 31.01 -10.92 -6.41
C GLU A 376 30.34 -12.18 -5.84
N GLN A 377 30.34 -13.24 -6.64
CA GLN A 377 29.87 -14.59 -6.29
C GLN A 377 31.01 -15.40 -5.66
N THR A 378 30.69 -16.37 -4.80
CA THR A 378 31.47 -17.61 -4.64
C THR A 378 30.56 -18.79 -4.25
N ASP A 379 31.01 -20.00 -4.56
CA ASP A 379 30.22 -21.21 -4.81
C ASP A 379 30.54 -22.37 -3.81
N GLU A 380 30.01 -23.56 -4.08
CA GLU A 380 30.51 -24.91 -3.74
C GLU A 380 29.98 -25.72 -2.51
N THR A 381 28.97 -26.56 -2.81
CA THR A 381 28.92 -28.05 -2.67
C THR A 381 28.85 -28.83 -1.35
N LEU A 382 27.74 -29.59 -1.23
CA LEU A 382 27.56 -31.07 -1.02
C LEU A 382 28.27 -31.85 0.11
N GLY A 383 27.47 -32.70 0.79
CA GLY A 383 27.93 -33.86 1.58
C GLY A 383 26.77 -34.73 2.14
N GLU A 384 26.81 -36.04 1.86
CA GLU A 384 25.91 -37.13 2.32
C GLU A 384 26.80 -38.41 2.50
N PRO A 385 26.37 -39.63 2.96
CA PRO A 385 25.06 -40.12 3.46
C PRO A 385 25.15 -41.13 4.66
N ALA A 386 24.10 -41.99 4.82
CA ALA A 386 24.02 -43.33 5.46
C ALA A 386 23.36 -43.44 6.87
N SER A 387 22.66 -44.52 7.29
CA SER A 387 21.96 -45.66 6.63
C SER A 387 21.20 -46.54 7.69
N HIS A 388 20.51 -47.63 7.28
CA HIS A 388 19.78 -48.68 8.06
C HIS A 388 18.31 -48.38 8.44
N SER A 389 17.36 -49.32 8.63
CA SER A 389 17.09 -50.74 8.23
C SER A 389 15.75 -51.17 8.90
N ASP A 390 14.97 -52.23 8.58
CA ASP A 390 14.93 -53.29 7.55
C ASP A 390 13.53 -53.97 7.60
N MET A 391 12.97 -54.52 6.50
CA MET A 391 11.88 -55.54 6.50
C MET A 391 11.61 -56.12 5.09
N ASN A 392 11.45 -57.45 4.99
CA ASN A 392 11.53 -58.21 3.73
C ASN A 392 10.16 -58.59 3.12
N PRO A 393 9.87 -58.27 1.85
CA PRO A 393 8.91 -58.98 1.01
C PRO A 393 9.61 -59.98 0.06
N GLU A 394 8.86 -60.95 -0.46
CA GLU A 394 9.36 -62.06 -1.28
C GLU A 394 9.92 -61.59 -2.64
N VAL A 395 11.25 -61.64 -2.80
CA VAL A 395 11.94 -61.18 -4.01
C VAL A 395 11.93 -62.28 -5.09
N THR A 396 11.13 -62.07 -6.13
CA THR A 396 11.24 -62.87 -7.37
C THR A 396 12.40 -62.35 -8.19
N ILE A 397 13.54 -63.06 -8.16
CA ILE A 397 14.71 -62.72 -8.97
C ILE A 397 14.42 -63.07 -10.43
N THR A 398 14.47 -62.06 -11.30
CA THR A 398 14.34 -62.19 -12.75
C THR A 398 15.64 -61.71 -13.42
N GLU A 399 16.08 -62.40 -14.46
CA GLU A 399 17.36 -62.08 -15.12
C GLU A 399 17.18 -61.07 -16.27
N THR A 400 15.95 -60.86 -16.77
CA THR A 400 15.63 -59.84 -17.78
C THR A 400 14.32 -59.10 -17.50
N ILE A 401 14.23 -57.83 -17.96
CA ILE A 401 13.00 -57.02 -17.84
C ILE A 401 11.78 -57.70 -18.48
N THR A 402 11.99 -58.49 -19.52
CA THR A 402 10.95 -59.28 -20.21
C THR A 402 10.23 -60.27 -19.30
N ASP A 403 10.88 -60.76 -18.25
CA ASP A 403 10.29 -61.74 -17.32
C ASP A 403 9.27 -61.09 -16.35
N LEU A 404 9.35 -59.77 -16.16
CA LEU A 404 8.38 -58.97 -15.40
C LEU A 404 7.08 -58.72 -16.18
N CYS A 405 7.12 -58.83 -17.51
CA CYS A 405 5.98 -58.60 -18.41
C CYS A 405 5.18 -59.88 -18.69
N THR A 406 4.94 -60.70 -17.67
CA THR A 406 4.14 -61.93 -17.79
C THR A 406 2.75 -61.76 -17.18
N ASP A 407 1.76 -62.44 -17.76
CA ASP A 407 0.37 -62.44 -17.26
C ASP A 407 0.28 -62.89 -15.80
N TYR A 408 1.21 -63.73 -15.35
CA TYR A 408 1.32 -64.16 -13.95
C TYR A 408 1.69 -63.00 -13.02
N VAL A 409 2.72 -62.20 -13.36
CA VAL A 409 3.12 -61.02 -12.58
C VAL A 409 2.02 -59.96 -12.61
N ALA A 410 1.40 -59.73 -13.78
CA ALA A 410 0.26 -58.83 -13.91
C ALA A 410 -0.92 -59.28 -13.03
N GLN A 411 -1.28 -60.57 -13.03
CA GLN A 411 -2.34 -61.11 -12.18
C GLN A 411 -2.00 -61.04 -10.69
N SER A 412 -0.73 -61.23 -10.31
CA SER A 412 -0.28 -61.04 -8.92
C SER A 412 -0.41 -59.58 -8.47
N ILE A 413 -0.01 -58.62 -9.31
CA ILE A 413 -0.19 -57.18 -9.04
C ILE A 413 -1.67 -56.84 -8.93
N ILE A 414 -2.51 -57.34 -9.84
CA ILE A 414 -3.97 -57.13 -9.82
C ILE A 414 -4.62 -57.74 -8.57
N ASN A 415 -4.22 -58.94 -8.17
CA ASN A 415 -4.74 -59.58 -6.96
C ASN A 415 -4.34 -58.80 -5.69
N VAL A 416 -3.09 -58.36 -5.60
CA VAL A 416 -2.62 -57.50 -4.49
C VAL A 416 -3.38 -56.16 -4.49
N ALA A 417 -3.59 -55.55 -5.66
CA ALA A 417 -4.37 -54.32 -5.79
C ALA A 417 -5.83 -54.49 -5.36
N PHE A 418 -6.49 -55.61 -5.72
CA PHE A 418 -7.84 -55.92 -5.26
C PHE A 418 -7.90 -56.20 -3.76
N SER A 419 -6.95 -56.95 -3.19
CA SER A 419 -6.89 -57.15 -1.73
C SER A 419 -6.62 -55.84 -0.97
N ILE A 420 -5.79 -54.95 -1.52
CA ILE A 420 -5.58 -53.60 -0.97
C ILE A 420 -6.87 -52.78 -1.09
N GLN A 421 -7.58 -52.82 -2.22
CA GLN A 421 -8.85 -52.13 -2.41
C GLN A 421 -9.93 -52.63 -1.44
N GLU A 422 -10.03 -53.95 -1.25
CA GLU A 422 -10.99 -54.57 -0.33
C GLU A 422 -10.65 -54.23 1.14
N VAL A 423 -9.37 -54.16 1.50
CA VAL A 423 -8.93 -53.65 2.82
C VAL A 423 -9.24 -52.16 2.96
N ILE A 424 -9.00 -51.33 1.96
CA ILE A 424 -9.29 -49.88 1.99
C ILE A 424 -10.80 -49.61 2.12
N ILE A 425 -11.64 -50.35 1.41
CA ILE A 425 -13.11 -50.24 1.51
C ILE A 425 -13.58 -50.66 2.91
N ASN A 426 -13.11 -51.81 3.42
CA ASN A 426 -13.47 -52.27 4.76
C ASN A 426 -12.96 -51.33 5.88
N VAL A 427 -11.82 -50.66 5.67
CA VAL A 427 -11.32 -49.63 6.59
C VAL A 427 -12.18 -48.37 6.52
N ASN A 428 -12.48 -47.84 5.32
CA ASN A 428 -13.32 -46.64 5.18
C ASN A 428 -14.72 -46.82 5.81
N ASP A 429 -15.43 -47.88 5.47
CA ASP A 429 -16.81 -48.12 5.94
C ASP A 429 -16.90 -48.37 7.47
N THR A 430 -15.78 -48.74 8.12
CA THR A 430 -15.74 -48.94 9.58
C THR A 430 -15.11 -47.78 10.36
N THR A 431 -14.42 -46.84 9.71
CA THR A 431 -13.79 -45.68 10.38
C THR A 431 -14.52 -44.35 10.21
N GLU A 432 -15.26 -44.11 9.11
CA GLU A 432 -15.90 -42.78 8.88
C GLU A 432 -16.88 -42.38 10.00
N SER A 433 -17.54 -43.32 10.69
CA SER A 433 -18.54 -42.99 11.71
C SER A 433 -17.99 -42.62 13.10
N ASN A 434 -16.68 -42.77 13.36
CA ASN A 434 -16.10 -42.67 14.70
C ASN A 434 -14.77 -41.87 14.77
N ASP A 435 -14.29 -41.25 13.68
CA ASP A 435 -13.13 -40.36 13.76
C ASP A 435 -13.49 -39.07 14.53
N PRO A 436 -12.86 -38.80 15.69
CA PRO A 436 -13.15 -37.61 16.49
C PRO A 436 -12.74 -36.31 15.77
N ASN A 437 -11.79 -36.34 14.82
CA ASN A 437 -11.36 -35.15 14.09
C ASN A 437 -12.35 -34.78 12.97
N ILE A 438 -12.88 -35.75 12.22
CA ILE A 438 -13.90 -35.51 11.18
C ILE A 438 -15.15 -34.88 11.81
N SER A 439 -15.63 -35.47 12.90
CA SER A 439 -16.80 -34.96 13.65
C SER A 439 -16.52 -33.56 14.22
N THR A 440 -15.35 -33.33 14.82
CA THR A 440 -14.95 -32.01 15.33
C THR A 440 -14.94 -30.93 14.24
N HIS A 441 -14.30 -31.19 13.09
CA HIS A 441 -14.30 -30.25 11.96
C HIS A 441 -15.70 -30.02 11.38
N THR A 442 -16.54 -31.06 11.34
CA THR A 442 -17.93 -30.94 10.89
C THR A 442 -18.74 -30.00 11.78
N GLU A 443 -18.62 -30.12 13.11
CA GLU A 443 -19.29 -29.23 14.05
C GLU A 443 -18.71 -27.81 14.06
N ASP A 444 -17.40 -27.65 13.85
CA ASP A 444 -16.79 -26.32 13.67
C ASP A 444 -17.32 -25.61 12.43
N LEU A 445 -17.44 -26.32 11.30
CA LEU A 445 -17.96 -25.80 10.04
C LEU A 445 -19.43 -25.38 10.18
N LYS A 446 -20.29 -26.26 10.73
CA LYS A 446 -21.69 -25.93 11.06
C LYS A 446 -21.80 -24.68 11.94
N ARG A 447 -20.99 -24.60 12.99
CA ARG A 447 -20.97 -23.45 13.92
C ARG A 447 -20.49 -22.16 13.23
N HIS A 448 -19.58 -22.24 12.27
CA HIS A 448 -19.15 -21.07 11.49
C HIS A 448 -20.24 -20.63 10.50
N LEU A 449 -20.84 -21.56 9.75
CA LEU A 449 -21.93 -21.29 8.80
C LEU A 449 -23.15 -20.67 9.49
N ALA A 450 -23.54 -21.19 10.66
CA ALA A 450 -24.68 -20.68 11.43
C ALA A 450 -24.54 -19.18 11.79
N ARG A 451 -23.31 -18.65 11.93
CA ARG A 451 -23.08 -17.21 12.19
C ARG A 451 -23.44 -16.31 11.01
N PHE A 452 -23.50 -16.88 9.80
CA PHE A 452 -23.94 -16.21 8.57
C PHE A 452 -25.41 -16.53 8.23
N GLY A 453 -26.11 -17.28 9.09
CA GLY A 453 -27.44 -17.79 8.79
C GLY A 453 -27.44 -18.87 7.71
N LEU A 454 -26.36 -19.67 7.64
CA LEU A 454 -26.14 -20.68 6.61
C LEU A 454 -26.04 -22.10 7.20
N GLU A 455 -26.39 -23.09 6.39
CA GLU A 455 -26.16 -24.52 6.64
C GLU A 455 -25.46 -25.19 5.44
N ILE A 456 -24.87 -26.37 5.67
CA ILE A 456 -24.18 -27.14 4.62
C ILE A 456 -25.21 -27.74 3.66
N GLU A 457 -25.01 -27.57 2.36
CA GLU A 457 -25.70 -28.33 1.33
C GLU A 457 -24.70 -29.25 0.63
N SER A 458 -24.83 -30.55 0.89
CA SER A 458 -23.82 -31.53 0.51
C SER A 458 -23.60 -31.64 -1.00
N VAL A 459 -22.33 -31.68 -1.37
CA VAL A 459 -21.84 -31.95 -2.72
C VAL A 459 -21.15 -33.33 -2.72
N SER A 460 -21.18 -34.02 -3.86
CA SER A 460 -20.46 -35.29 -4.03
C SER A 460 -18.98 -35.11 -3.69
N LYS A 461 -18.40 -36.03 -2.89
CA LYS A 461 -16.97 -36.08 -2.58
C LYS A 461 -16.15 -36.54 -3.80
N ASP A 462 -16.18 -35.76 -4.87
CA ASP A 462 -15.41 -35.94 -6.11
C ASP A 462 -14.51 -34.73 -6.36
N GLY A 463 -13.61 -34.82 -7.35
CA GLY A 463 -12.71 -33.72 -7.68
C GLY A 463 -13.41 -32.51 -8.33
N ASP A 464 -14.71 -32.56 -8.63
CA ASP A 464 -15.49 -31.41 -9.12
C ASP A 464 -16.13 -30.60 -7.97
N CYS A 465 -15.98 -31.03 -6.71
CA CYS A 465 -16.71 -30.45 -5.56
C CYS A 465 -16.59 -28.92 -5.44
N ALA A 466 -15.43 -28.34 -5.71
CA ALA A 466 -15.21 -26.89 -5.72
C ALA A 466 -16.07 -26.18 -6.79
N PHE A 467 -15.98 -26.64 -8.05
CA PHE A 467 -16.69 -26.07 -9.19
C PHE A 467 -18.21 -26.26 -9.05
N ARG A 468 -18.66 -27.45 -8.64
CA ARG A 468 -20.08 -27.76 -8.44
C ARG A 468 -20.68 -26.90 -7.32
N SER A 469 -19.95 -26.70 -6.22
CA SER A 469 -20.38 -25.80 -5.14
C SER A 469 -20.57 -24.37 -5.61
N ILE A 470 -19.66 -23.85 -6.47
CA ILE A 470 -19.79 -22.51 -7.06
C ILE A 470 -21.03 -22.41 -7.95
N ILE A 471 -21.20 -23.34 -8.91
CA ILE A 471 -22.37 -23.35 -9.80
C ILE A 471 -23.68 -23.42 -9.02
N ARG A 472 -23.77 -24.30 -8.02
CA ARG A 472 -24.97 -24.45 -7.19
C ARG A 472 -25.34 -23.17 -6.43
N GLN A 473 -24.37 -22.32 -6.10
CA GLN A 473 -24.64 -21.02 -5.49
C GLN A 473 -24.98 -19.92 -6.50
N LEU A 474 -24.40 -19.93 -7.71
CA LEU A 474 -24.82 -19.02 -8.78
C LEU A 474 -26.28 -19.26 -9.18
N LEU A 475 -26.72 -20.53 -9.23
CA LEU A 475 -28.11 -20.92 -9.50
C LEU A 475 -29.13 -20.40 -8.45
N LYS A 476 -28.67 -19.95 -7.28
CA LYS A 476 -29.52 -19.37 -6.21
C LYS A 476 -29.46 -17.84 -6.16
N MET A 477 -28.68 -17.19 -7.03
CA MET A 477 -28.57 -15.72 -7.02
C MET A 477 -29.83 -15.05 -7.55
N ASP A 478 -30.14 -13.90 -6.96
CA ASP A 478 -31.24 -13.03 -7.39
C ASP A 478 -30.77 -12.09 -8.50
N PHE A 479 -31.02 -12.48 -9.75
CA PHE A 479 -30.58 -11.73 -10.93
C PHE A 479 -31.34 -10.41 -11.14
N ASP A 480 -32.56 -10.26 -10.60
CA ASP A 480 -33.30 -8.99 -10.65
C ASP A 480 -32.56 -7.85 -9.90
N LYS A 481 -31.65 -8.20 -8.99
CA LYS A 481 -30.82 -7.26 -8.22
C LYS A 481 -29.40 -7.07 -8.77
N THR A 482 -28.94 -7.86 -9.76
CA THR A 482 -27.55 -7.86 -10.24
C THR A 482 -27.44 -7.53 -11.73
N LYS A 483 -27.71 -6.27 -12.04
CA LYS A 483 -27.83 -5.76 -13.42
C LYS A 483 -26.52 -5.95 -14.22
N GLY A 484 -26.56 -6.85 -15.21
CA GLY A 484 -25.43 -7.19 -16.09
C GLY A 484 -24.62 -8.42 -15.65
N LEU A 485 -24.89 -8.99 -14.46
CA LEU A 485 -24.27 -10.25 -14.06
C LEU A 485 -24.79 -11.42 -14.88
N GLU A 486 -26.11 -11.52 -15.08
CA GLU A 486 -26.71 -12.60 -15.87
C GLU A 486 -26.18 -12.61 -17.31
N ASP A 487 -26.10 -11.44 -17.94
CA ASP A 487 -25.53 -11.27 -19.30
C ASP A 487 -24.07 -11.76 -19.36
N HIS A 488 -23.26 -11.44 -18.34
CA HIS A 488 -21.87 -11.89 -18.22
C HIS A 488 -21.79 -13.42 -18.08
N LEU A 489 -22.54 -14.02 -17.16
CA LEU A 489 -22.55 -15.48 -16.97
C LEU A 489 -23.05 -16.22 -18.22
N ARG A 490 -24.07 -15.70 -18.90
CA ARG A 490 -24.54 -16.26 -20.18
C ARG A 490 -23.51 -16.11 -21.30
N SER A 491 -22.72 -15.05 -21.32
CA SER A 491 -21.61 -14.89 -22.28
C SER A 491 -20.47 -15.90 -22.08
N LEU A 492 -20.35 -16.45 -20.86
CA LEU A 492 -19.45 -17.55 -20.51
C LEU A 492 -20.05 -18.95 -20.80
N ASN A 493 -21.26 -19.02 -21.39
CA ASN A 493 -22.05 -20.24 -21.58
C ASN A 493 -22.45 -20.96 -20.28
N LEU A 494 -22.54 -20.23 -19.17
CA LEU A 494 -23.10 -20.72 -17.90
C LEU A 494 -24.58 -20.34 -17.77
N MET A 495 -25.29 -20.92 -16.80
CA MET A 495 -26.69 -20.62 -16.47
C MET A 495 -27.69 -21.01 -17.57
N ALA A 496 -27.33 -21.99 -18.40
CA ALA A 496 -28.15 -22.47 -19.52
C ALA A 496 -28.14 -24.00 -19.69
N GLY A 497 -27.14 -24.70 -19.13
CA GLY A 497 -27.08 -26.16 -19.11
C GLY A 497 -27.65 -26.76 -17.81
N SER A 498 -27.41 -28.06 -17.64
CA SER A 498 -27.53 -28.75 -16.36
C SER A 498 -26.37 -28.39 -15.40
N GLU A 499 -26.52 -28.68 -14.10
CA GLU A 499 -25.45 -28.48 -13.12
C GLU A 499 -24.13 -29.15 -13.56
N ASP A 500 -24.17 -30.36 -14.12
CA ASP A 500 -22.98 -31.07 -14.59
C ASP A 500 -22.31 -30.38 -15.80
N GLU A 501 -23.09 -29.82 -16.73
CA GLU A 501 -22.59 -29.10 -17.92
C GLU A 501 -21.99 -27.74 -17.53
N ASP A 502 -22.68 -26.97 -16.67
CA ASP A 502 -22.17 -25.71 -16.14
C ASP A 502 -20.93 -25.95 -15.25
N THR A 503 -20.90 -27.02 -14.45
CA THR A 503 -19.72 -27.41 -13.64
C THR A 503 -18.52 -27.72 -14.53
N PHE A 504 -18.72 -28.50 -15.59
CA PHE A 504 -17.66 -28.81 -16.55
C PHE A 504 -17.19 -27.57 -17.32
N THR A 505 -18.11 -26.68 -17.70
CA THR A 505 -17.81 -25.42 -18.38
C THR A 505 -16.97 -24.49 -17.50
N LEU A 506 -17.33 -24.34 -16.22
CA LEU A 506 -16.52 -23.55 -15.27
C LEU A 506 -15.12 -24.15 -15.05
N ARG A 507 -14.98 -25.48 -15.05
CA ARG A 507 -13.67 -26.16 -15.02
C ARG A 507 -12.82 -25.83 -16.25
N GLN A 508 -13.41 -25.75 -17.45
CA GLN A 508 -12.66 -25.34 -18.66
C GLN A 508 -12.24 -23.86 -18.60
N LEU A 509 -13.16 -22.97 -18.19
CA LEU A 509 -12.88 -21.54 -18.03
C LEU A 509 -11.79 -21.27 -17.00
N PHE A 510 -11.75 -22.03 -15.90
CA PHE A 510 -10.66 -21.99 -14.92
C PHE A 510 -9.30 -22.27 -15.58
N VAL A 511 -9.17 -23.35 -16.35
CA VAL A 511 -7.91 -23.70 -17.01
C VAL A 511 -7.51 -22.65 -18.05
N GLU A 512 -8.47 -22.10 -18.79
CA GLU A 512 -8.22 -21.07 -19.80
C GLU A 512 -7.76 -19.74 -19.19
N GLU A 513 -8.38 -19.31 -18.09
CA GLU A 513 -7.95 -18.12 -17.36
C GLU A 513 -6.59 -18.33 -16.69
N PHE A 514 -6.36 -19.49 -16.08
CA PHE A 514 -5.10 -19.82 -15.41
C PHE A 514 -3.92 -19.85 -16.37
N ILE A 515 -4.07 -20.46 -17.56
CA ILE A 515 -3.05 -20.46 -18.61
C ILE A 515 -2.85 -19.05 -19.20
N ARG A 516 -3.92 -18.26 -19.35
CA ARG A 516 -3.81 -16.88 -19.87
C ARG A 516 -3.13 -15.92 -18.88
N GLY A 517 -3.30 -16.16 -17.58
CA GLY A 517 -2.78 -15.35 -16.50
C GLY A 517 -1.58 -15.97 -15.76
N GLU A 518 -0.75 -16.79 -16.42
CA GLU A 518 0.37 -17.51 -15.79
C GLU A 518 1.31 -16.55 -15.00
N ASP A 519 1.58 -15.35 -15.52
CA ASP A 519 2.37 -14.31 -14.83
C ASP A 519 1.68 -13.74 -13.57
N GLU A 520 0.35 -13.76 -13.49
CA GLU A 520 -0.44 -13.29 -12.32
C GLU A 520 -0.53 -14.38 -11.24
N TYR A 521 -0.65 -15.65 -11.64
CA TYR A 521 -0.92 -16.78 -10.75
C TYR A 521 0.33 -17.57 -10.34
N SER A 522 1.44 -17.47 -11.09
CA SER A 522 2.71 -18.16 -10.78
C SER A 522 3.28 -17.83 -9.40
N GLY A 523 3.10 -16.60 -8.91
CA GLY A 523 3.55 -16.18 -7.57
C GLY A 523 2.87 -16.89 -6.40
N PHE A 524 1.89 -17.77 -6.66
CA PHE A 524 1.19 -18.58 -5.65
C PHE A 524 1.54 -20.07 -5.71
N VAL A 525 2.32 -20.53 -6.70
CA VAL A 525 2.70 -21.94 -6.86
C VAL A 525 4.21 -22.11 -6.59
N ALA A 526 4.61 -23.20 -5.94
CA ALA A 526 6.02 -23.47 -5.65
C ALA A 526 6.78 -23.90 -6.92
N GLU A 527 8.03 -23.43 -7.09
CA GLU A 527 8.86 -23.77 -8.24
C GLU A 527 9.10 -25.28 -8.36
N SER A 528 8.61 -25.89 -9.44
CA SER A 528 9.02 -27.23 -9.86
C SER A 528 9.03 -27.36 -11.39
N THR A 529 9.87 -28.26 -11.89
CA THR A 529 10.37 -28.28 -13.28
C THR A 529 9.43 -28.87 -14.35
N THR A 530 8.15 -29.06 -14.02
CA THR A 530 7.08 -29.40 -14.99
C THR A 530 6.32 -28.12 -15.33
N THR A 531 6.02 -27.86 -16.61
CA THR A 531 5.38 -26.58 -16.97
C THR A 531 4.00 -26.48 -16.32
N LEU A 532 3.68 -25.33 -15.70
CA LEU A 532 2.39 -25.12 -15.03
C LEU A 532 1.22 -25.34 -16.02
N THR A 533 1.47 -25.01 -17.29
CA THR A 533 0.59 -25.28 -18.43
C THR A 533 0.22 -26.77 -18.58
N GLU A 534 1.13 -27.72 -18.36
CA GLU A 534 0.84 -29.16 -18.47
C GLU A 534 -0.12 -29.61 -17.36
N ARG A 535 0.17 -29.30 -16.10
CA ARG A 535 -0.72 -29.63 -14.96
C ARG A 535 -2.07 -28.91 -15.05
N ALA A 536 -2.10 -27.67 -15.53
CA ALA A 536 -3.34 -26.95 -15.79
C ALA A 536 -4.20 -27.66 -16.86
N ASN A 537 -3.59 -28.25 -17.90
CA ASN A 537 -4.33 -29.01 -18.90
C ASN A 537 -4.84 -30.36 -18.38
N GLU A 538 -4.14 -31.01 -17.44
CA GLU A 538 -4.67 -32.20 -16.72
C GLU A 538 -5.96 -31.87 -15.95
N PHE A 539 -6.06 -30.63 -15.42
CA PHE A 539 -7.27 -30.12 -14.75
C PHE A 539 -8.52 -30.02 -15.64
N ARG A 540 -8.39 -30.13 -16.97
CA ARG A 540 -9.54 -30.18 -17.88
C ARG A 540 -10.33 -31.48 -17.76
N MET A 541 -9.74 -32.57 -17.25
CA MET A 541 -10.44 -33.83 -17.05
C MET A 541 -11.40 -33.76 -15.85
N LYS A 542 -12.59 -34.37 -16.00
CA LYS A 542 -13.61 -34.41 -14.94
C LYS A 542 -13.07 -35.14 -13.71
N GLY A 543 -13.31 -34.57 -12.52
CA GLY A 543 -12.90 -35.19 -11.25
C GLY A 543 -11.39 -35.14 -10.92
N VAL A 544 -10.55 -34.45 -11.71
CA VAL A 544 -9.14 -34.22 -11.34
C VAL A 544 -9.03 -33.11 -10.29
N PHE A 545 -8.20 -33.37 -9.28
CA PHE A 545 -7.81 -32.46 -8.21
C PHE A 545 -6.30 -32.57 -7.96
N ASP A 546 -5.64 -31.42 -7.84
CA ASP A 546 -4.22 -31.22 -7.51
C ASP A 546 -4.21 -30.20 -6.37
N ARG A 547 -3.29 -30.35 -5.42
CA ARG A 547 -3.31 -29.54 -4.20
C ARG A 547 -2.80 -28.11 -4.41
N GLU A 548 -1.86 -27.92 -5.34
CA GLU A 548 -1.22 -26.63 -5.60
C GLU A 548 -2.10 -25.77 -6.53
N ILE A 549 -2.67 -26.38 -7.57
CA ILE A 549 -3.60 -25.72 -8.50
C ILE A 549 -5.02 -25.60 -7.89
N GLY A 550 -5.43 -26.56 -7.06
CA GLY A 550 -6.73 -26.60 -6.39
C GLY A 550 -6.96 -25.41 -5.44
N ASP A 551 -5.91 -24.94 -4.77
CA ASP A 551 -5.99 -23.76 -3.88
C ASP A 551 -6.28 -22.45 -4.67
N LEU A 552 -6.02 -22.42 -5.98
CA LEU A 552 -6.24 -21.26 -6.84
C LEU A 552 -7.61 -21.24 -7.54
N VAL A 553 -8.34 -22.36 -7.54
CA VAL A 553 -9.69 -22.47 -8.12
C VAL A 553 -10.60 -21.34 -7.66
N MET A 554 -10.55 -20.99 -6.38
CA MET A 554 -11.44 -19.98 -5.80
C MET A 554 -11.06 -18.54 -6.17
N LYS A 555 -9.77 -18.21 -6.35
CA LYS A 555 -9.34 -16.87 -6.85
C LYS A 555 -9.65 -16.74 -8.35
N VAL A 556 -9.29 -17.74 -9.14
CA VAL A 556 -9.47 -17.69 -10.61
C VAL A 556 -10.95 -17.69 -10.97
N CYS A 557 -11.77 -18.59 -10.41
CA CYS A 557 -13.22 -18.59 -10.65
C CYS A 557 -13.89 -17.30 -10.17
N CYS A 558 -13.46 -16.72 -9.05
CA CYS A 558 -13.93 -15.40 -8.60
C CYS A 558 -13.69 -14.33 -9.68
N ASN A 559 -12.48 -14.25 -10.22
CA ASN A 559 -12.12 -13.33 -11.31
C ASN A 559 -12.93 -13.56 -12.60
N VAL A 560 -13.04 -14.82 -13.05
CA VAL A 560 -13.81 -15.21 -14.25
C VAL A 560 -15.29 -14.82 -14.11
N LEU A 561 -15.91 -15.17 -12.97
CA LEU A 561 -17.34 -14.98 -12.73
C LEU A 561 -17.71 -13.54 -12.37
N LYS A 562 -16.75 -12.74 -11.91
CA LYS A 562 -16.94 -11.38 -11.40
C LYS A 562 -17.91 -11.32 -10.20
N VAL A 563 -17.91 -12.38 -9.39
CA VAL A 563 -18.70 -12.52 -8.16
C VAL A 563 -17.77 -12.86 -7.01
N SER A 564 -17.85 -12.11 -5.91
CA SER A 564 -17.08 -12.41 -4.69
C SER A 564 -17.47 -13.76 -4.09
N ILE A 565 -16.48 -14.58 -3.75
CA ILE A 565 -16.65 -15.90 -3.15
C ILE A 565 -16.18 -15.85 -1.71
N ILE A 566 -17.04 -16.20 -0.75
CA ILE A 566 -16.69 -16.25 0.68
C ILE A 566 -16.70 -17.72 1.12
N ILE A 567 -15.52 -18.26 1.39
CA ILE A 567 -15.39 -19.62 1.90
C ILE A 567 -15.50 -19.58 3.42
N ILE A 568 -16.45 -20.33 3.98
CA ILE A 568 -16.58 -20.60 5.41
C ILE A 568 -15.96 -21.96 5.69
N THR A 569 -14.92 -22.03 6.51
CA THR A 569 -14.12 -23.25 6.66
C THR A 569 -14.33 -23.95 8.02
N SER A 570 -14.06 -25.25 8.08
CA SER A 570 -13.91 -25.98 9.35
C SER A 570 -12.62 -25.64 10.10
N SER A 571 -11.76 -24.80 9.54
CA SER A 571 -10.57 -24.32 10.23
C SER A 571 -10.96 -23.29 11.28
N ARG A 572 -10.68 -23.61 12.53
CA ARG A 572 -10.77 -22.67 13.67
C ARG A 572 -9.86 -21.46 13.49
N SER A 573 -8.77 -21.66 12.74
CA SER A 573 -7.75 -20.66 12.48
C SER A 573 -8.20 -19.66 11.43
N THR A 574 -8.71 -20.14 10.30
CA THR A 574 -9.15 -19.28 9.19
C THR A 574 -10.60 -19.61 8.86
N PRO A 575 -11.57 -19.22 9.73
CA PRO A 575 -12.96 -19.63 9.61
C PRO A 575 -13.68 -19.01 8.41
N VAL A 576 -13.11 -17.95 7.82
CA VAL A 576 -13.62 -17.24 6.65
C VAL A 576 -12.45 -16.86 5.75
N VAL A 577 -12.54 -17.15 4.45
CA VAL A 577 -11.60 -16.73 3.41
C VAL A 577 -12.38 -16.00 2.30
N PRO A 578 -12.26 -14.67 2.19
CA PRO A 578 -12.91 -13.91 1.12
C PRO A 578 -12.03 -13.80 -0.13
N PHE A 579 -12.60 -14.11 -1.28
CA PHE A 579 -12.07 -13.82 -2.60
C PHE A 579 -12.94 -12.73 -3.23
N VAL A 580 -12.30 -11.66 -3.72
CA VAL A 580 -12.97 -10.52 -4.36
C VAL A 580 -12.37 -10.35 -5.75
N PRO A 581 -13.20 -10.18 -6.80
CA PRO A 581 -12.71 -10.03 -8.15
C PRO A 581 -12.30 -8.59 -8.41
N ASP A 582 -11.43 -8.39 -9.40
CA ASP A 582 -10.88 -7.06 -9.70
C ASP A 582 -11.91 -6.12 -10.38
N SER A 583 -13.01 -6.69 -10.92
CA SER A 583 -14.16 -5.93 -11.45
C SER A 583 -15.51 -6.61 -11.11
N PRO A 584 -16.03 -6.47 -9.88
CA PRO A 584 -17.25 -7.16 -9.45
C PRO A 584 -18.51 -6.68 -10.17
N LEU A 585 -19.34 -7.62 -10.62
CA LEU A 585 -20.68 -7.37 -11.19
C LEU A 585 -21.81 -7.63 -10.18
N SER A 586 -21.48 -8.15 -8.99
CA SER A 586 -22.41 -8.36 -7.88
C SER A 586 -21.91 -7.69 -6.61
N THR A 587 -22.81 -7.02 -5.88
CA THR A 587 -22.60 -6.60 -4.49
C THR A 587 -22.89 -7.70 -3.47
N THR A 588 -23.50 -8.81 -3.91
CA THR A 588 -23.86 -9.96 -3.08
C THR A 588 -22.89 -11.12 -3.37
N PRO A 589 -22.13 -11.60 -2.36
CA PRO A 589 -21.22 -12.72 -2.54
C PRO A 589 -21.97 -14.05 -2.56
N ILE A 590 -21.32 -15.08 -3.12
CA ILE A 590 -21.69 -16.48 -2.88
C ILE A 590 -20.90 -17.03 -1.70
N TYR A 591 -21.51 -17.94 -0.94
CA TYR A 591 -20.90 -18.59 0.22
C TYR A 591 -20.63 -20.06 -0.07
N ILE A 592 -19.43 -20.53 0.24
CA ILE A 592 -19.00 -21.92 0.02
C ILE A 592 -18.56 -22.50 1.36
N ALA A 593 -18.94 -23.72 1.68
CA ALA A 593 -18.46 -24.43 2.86
C ALA A 593 -17.19 -25.22 2.50
N PHE A 594 -16.18 -25.22 3.37
CA PHE A 594 -14.95 -26.00 3.17
C PHE A 594 -14.60 -26.83 4.41
N HIS A 595 -14.59 -28.15 4.27
CA HIS A 595 -14.13 -29.07 5.29
C HIS A 595 -12.63 -29.32 5.12
N TYR A 596 -11.84 -28.79 6.05
CA TYR A 596 -10.37 -28.76 6.02
C TYR A 596 -9.69 -30.13 6.29
N TYR A 597 -10.42 -31.17 6.71
CA TYR A 597 -9.80 -32.46 7.08
C TYR A 597 -9.48 -33.33 5.86
N GLY A 598 -8.39 -34.10 5.93
CA GLY A 598 -7.96 -34.99 4.85
C GLY A 598 -7.48 -34.22 3.61
N ALA A 599 -8.03 -34.55 2.44
CA ALA A 599 -7.74 -33.87 1.18
C ALA A 599 -8.41 -32.49 1.05
N GLY A 600 -9.34 -32.15 1.96
CA GLY A 600 -10.26 -31.03 1.80
C GLY A 600 -11.52 -31.43 1.02
N HIS A 601 -12.66 -30.81 1.34
CA HIS A 601 -13.90 -30.99 0.58
C HIS A 601 -14.72 -29.70 0.56
N TYR A 602 -15.30 -29.36 -0.59
CA TYR A 602 -16.13 -28.18 -0.77
C TYR A 602 -17.60 -28.56 -0.89
N ASP A 603 -18.45 -27.88 -0.13
CA ASP A 603 -19.90 -28.00 -0.17
C ASP A 603 -20.55 -26.64 -0.49
N ALA A 604 -21.76 -26.68 -1.05
CA ALA A 604 -22.59 -25.49 -1.20
C ALA A 604 -23.22 -25.11 0.17
N THR A 605 -23.94 -23.99 0.23
CA THR A 605 -24.64 -23.58 1.46
C THR A 605 -26.09 -23.15 1.20
N ASN A 606 -27.00 -23.49 2.10
CA ASN A 606 -28.38 -22.99 2.09
C ASN A 606 -28.57 -21.90 3.16
N GLN A 607 -29.52 -20.99 2.93
CA GLN A 607 -29.96 -20.03 3.96
C GLN A 607 -30.89 -20.72 4.95
N ILE A 608 -30.64 -20.51 6.25
CA ILE A 608 -31.51 -20.96 7.32
C ILE A 608 -32.75 -20.06 7.35
N CYS A 609 -33.86 -20.52 6.76
CA CYS A 609 -35.13 -19.81 6.84
C CYS A 609 -35.70 -19.83 8.27
N THR A 610 -35.49 -18.76 9.03
CA THR A 610 -36.21 -18.51 10.29
C THR A 610 -37.66 -18.10 10.02
N LEU A 611 -38.50 -19.08 9.62
CA LEU A 611 -39.95 -18.92 9.57
C LEU A 611 -40.52 -18.94 11.00
N GLY A 612 -40.64 -17.76 11.60
CA GLY A 612 -41.49 -17.49 12.76
C GLY A 612 -40.82 -17.58 14.15
N MET A 613 -40.29 -16.45 14.59
CA MET A 613 -40.44 -15.96 15.98
C MET A 613 -40.70 -14.46 15.96
#